data_AF-A0A3L7SHW5-F1
#
_entry.id   AF-A0A3L7SHW5-F1
#
_cell.length_a   1.000
_cell.length_b   1.000
_cell.length_c   1.000
_cell.angle_alpha   90.00
_cell.angle_beta   90.00
_cell.angle_gamma   90.00
#
_symmetry.space_group_name_H-M   'P 1'
#
loop_
_entity.id
_entity.type
_entity.pdbx_description
1 polymer ?
#
loop_
_entity_poly.entity_id
_entity_poly.type
_entity_poly.pdbx_seq_one_letter_code
_entity_poly.pdbx_strand_id
1 'polypeptide(L)'
;MNAIWEFLQHQLATNQLFGGGLILMIGGGMLAYFREVPSRIWHWLRRRWLIEIDILDRDSAFDWIDKWLAQHTYSKNRARSLTVKTVTVDYGERQADPTMDARPRILFSPAPGEHIFFYRGRLVILNRERPKLDGAQ
;
A
#
# COMPACT_ATOMS: atom_id res chain seq x y z
N MET A 1 48.83 -12.15 -26.01
CA MET A 1 47.42 -11.71 -25.90
C MET A 1 46.51 -12.39 -26.94
N ASN A 2 46.92 -12.51 -28.21
CA ASN A 2 46.05 -13.09 -29.26
C ASN A 2 45.77 -14.60 -29.10
N ALA A 3 46.73 -15.39 -28.61
CA ALA A 3 46.56 -16.84 -28.42
C ALA A 3 45.48 -17.21 -27.38
N ILE A 4 45.30 -16.37 -26.36
CA ILE A 4 44.24 -16.56 -25.33
C ILE A 4 42.86 -16.32 -25.95
N TRP A 5 42.77 -15.34 -26.87
CA TRP A 5 41.53 -15.01 -27.56
C TRP A 5 41.11 -16.12 -28.53
N GLU A 6 42.05 -16.66 -29.30
CA GLU A 6 41.79 -17.80 -30.18
C GLU A 6 41.41 -19.07 -29.42
N PHE A 7 42.08 -19.36 -28.30
CA PHE A 7 41.71 -20.48 -27.42
C PHE A 7 40.29 -20.34 -26.87
N LEU A 8 39.90 -19.12 -26.44
CA LEU A 8 38.55 -18.85 -25.95
C LEU A 8 37.50 -18.98 -27.07
N GLN A 9 37.78 -18.47 -28.27
CA GLN A 9 36.89 -18.60 -29.43
C GLN A 9 36.70 -20.07 -29.82
N HIS A 10 37.78 -20.87 -29.80
CA HIS A 10 37.71 -22.30 -30.07
C HIS A 10 36.88 -23.03 -29.00
N GLN A 11 37.10 -22.76 -27.72
CA GLN A 11 36.33 -23.39 -26.63
C GLN A 11 34.84 -22.99 -26.65
N LEU A 12 34.50 -21.73 -26.97
CA LEU A 12 33.12 -21.29 -27.14
C LEU A 12 32.43 -21.97 -28.34
N ALA A 13 33.14 -22.16 -29.45
CA ALA A 13 32.57 -22.72 -30.68
C ALA A 13 32.41 -24.25 -30.62
N THR A 14 33.29 -24.96 -29.90
CA THR A 14 33.24 -26.43 -29.83
C THR A 14 32.50 -26.97 -28.62
N ASN A 15 32.36 -26.20 -27.54
CA ASN A 15 31.80 -26.68 -26.28
C ASN A 15 30.47 -26.00 -25.94
N GLN A 16 29.37 -26.64 -26.35
CA GLN A 16 28.01 -26.14 -26.22
C GLN A 16 27.61 -25.87 -24.75
N LEU A 17 28.17 -26.62 -23.79
CA LEU A 17 27.98 -26.38 -22.36
C LEU A 17 28.64 -25.08 -21.87
N PHE A 18 29.82 -24.75 -22.41
CA PHE A 18 30.54 -23.53 -22.07
C PHE A 18 29.85 -22.30 -22.68
N GLY A 19 29.39 -22.41 -23.93
CA GLY A 19 28.57 -21.36 -24.58
C GLY A 19 27.24 -21.12 -23.86
N GLY A 20 26.54 -22.18 -23.46
CA GLY A 20 25.30 -22.08 -22.67
C GLY A 20 25.52 -21.47 -21.29
N GLY A 21 26.58 -21.88 -20.58
CA GLY A 21 26.94 -21.32 -19.27
C GLY A 21 27.29 -19.83 -19.33
N LEU A 22 28.01 -19.40 -20.37
CA LEU A 22 28.35 -17.99 -20.56
C LEU A 22 27.11 -17.12 -20.84
N ILE A 23 26.17 -17.61 -21.65
CA ILE A 23 24.91 -16.91 -21.92
C ILE A 23 24.08 -16.78 -20.63
N LEU A 24 24.02 -17.83 -19.80
CA LEU A 24 23.34 -17.77 -18.51
C LEU A 24 24.02 -16.81 -17.53
N MET A 25 25.35 -16.74 -17.53
CA MET A 25 26.09 -15.80 -16.69
C MET A 25 25.80 -14.35 -17.10
N ILE A 26 25.83 -14.05 -18.39
CA ILE A 26 25.55 -12.70 -18.91
C ILE A 26 24.08 -12.36 -18.72
N GLY A 27 23.16 -13.25 -19.10
CA GLY A 27 21.72 -13.05 -18.96
C GLY A 27 21.28 -12.93 -17.50
N GLY A 28 21.80 -13.80 -16.63
CA GLY A 28 21.57 -13.75 -15.19
C GLY A 28 22.16 -12.49 -14.56
N GLY A 29 23.37 -12.08 -14.98
CA GLY A 29 23.99 -10.83 -14.55
C GLY A 29 23.17 -9.60 -14.96
N MET A 30 22.68 -9.56 -16.21
CA MET A 30 21.79 -8.51 -16.69
C MET A 30 20.47 -8.48 -15.91
N LEU A 31 19.83 -9.63 -15.70
CA LEU A 31 18.59 -9.70 -14.91
C LEU A 31 18.81 -9.26 -13.46
N ALA A 32 19.90 -9.69 -12.84
CA ALA A 32 20.26 -9.27 -11.49
C ALA A 32 20.51 -7.76 -11.41
N TYR A 33 21.15 -7.19 -12.42
CA TYR A 33 21.38 -5.75 -12.54
C TYR A 33 20.06 -4.98 -12.73
N PHE A 34 19.18 -5.47 -13.61
CA PHE A 34 17.91 -4.79 -13.94
C PHE A 34 16.76 -5.09 -12.98
N ARG A 35 16.91 -6.01 -12.00
CA ARG A 35 15.81 -6.37 -11.08
C ARG A 35 15.25 -5.17 -10.30
N GLU A 36 16.06 -4.14 -10.08
CA GLU A 36 15.66 -2.94 -9.34
C GLU A 36 14.96 -1.88 -10.20
N VAL A 37 15.11 -1.95 -11.53
CA VAL A 37 14.53 -0.97 -12.46
C VAL A 37 13.00 -0.92 -12.35
N PRO A 38 12.27 -2.05 -12.33
CA PRO A 38 10.81 -2.02 -12.14
C PRO A 38 10.39 -1.33 -10.84
N SER A 39 11.10 -1.59 -9.74
CA SER A 39 10.81 -0.95 -8.44
C SER A 39 11.04 0.56 -8.51
N ARG A 40 12.13 1.03 -9.12
CA ARG A 40 12.41 2.46 -9.27
C ARG A 40 11.36 3.14 -10.15
N ILE A 41 10.96 2.51 -11.26
CA ILE A 41 9.89 3.01 -12.13
C ILE A 41 8.58 3.11 -11.37
N TRP A 42 8.21 2.10 -10.58
CA TRP A 42 7.00 2.12 -9.76
C TRP A 42 6.99 3.29 -8.76
N HIS A 43 8.10 3.50 -8.05
CA HIS A 43 8.23 4.62 -7.12
C HIS A 43 8.16 5.97 -7.83
N TRP A 44 8.77 6.09 -9.00
CA TRP A 44 8.71 7.30 -9.81
C TRP A 44 7.28 7.61 -10.27
N LEU A 45 6.55 6.59 -10.75
CA LEU A 45 5.17 6.73 -11.19
C LEU A 45 4.26 7.14 -10.03
N ARG A 46 4.39 6.50 -8.86
CA ARG A 46 3.62 6.86 -7.66
C ARG A 46 3.79 8.34 -7.31
N ARG A 47 5.04 8.83 -7.23
CA ARG A 47 5.30 10.24 -6.88
C ARG A 47 4.81 11.24 -7.92
N ARG A 48 4.68 10.84 -9.20
CA ARG A 48 4.30 11.76 -10.27
C ARG A 48 2.80 11.79 -10.53
N TRP A 49 2.12 10.66 -10.37
CA TRP A 49 0.72 10.48 -10.82
C TRP A 49 -0.26 10.34 -9.65
N LEU A 50 0.21 9.97 -8.46
CA LEU A 50 -0.62 9.85 -7.28
C LEU A 50 -0.39 11.04 -6.34
N ILE A 51 -1.46 11.47 -5.70
CA ILE A 51 -1.41 12.45 -4.61
C ILE A 51 -1.60 11.66 -3.32
N GLU A 52 -0.64 11.76 -2.43
CA GLU A 52 -0.67 11.18 -1.10
C GLU A 52 -1.03 12.27 -0.10
N ILE A 53 -2.00 11.98 0.78
CA ILE A 53 -2.49 12.91 1.79
C ILE A 53 -2.42 12.19 3.13
N ASP A 54 -1.51 12.64 3.99
CA ASP A 54 -1.35 12.12 5.34
C ASP A 54 -2.21 12.92 6.31
N ILE A 55 -3.19 12.24 6.92
CA ILE A 55 -4.05 12.82 7.95
C ILE A 55 -3.61 12.24 9.29
N LEU A 56 -3.13 13.11 10.18
CA LEU A 56 -2.67 12.71 11.50
C LEU A 56 -3.86 12.49 12.44
N ASP A 57 -3.77 11.48 13.30
CA ASP A 57 -4.80 11.13 14.30
C ASP A 57 -5.14 12.29 15.26
N ARG A 58 -4.18 13.21 15.48
CA ARG A 58 -4.36 14.41 16.31
C ARG A 58 -5.23 15.49 15.68
N ASP A 59 -5.52 15.39 14.38
CA ASP A 59 -6.33 16.37 13.67
C ASP A 59 -7.81 15.96 13.69
N SER A 60 -8.69 16.92 13.92
CA SER A 60 -10.14 16.79 13.74
C SER A 60 -10.55 16.21 12.39
N ALA A 61 -9.75 16.44 11.32
CA ALA A 61 -9.99 15.89 10.00
C ALA A 61 -10.01 14.35 9.98
N PHE A 62 -9.24 13.71 10.87
CA PHE A 62 -9.21 12.25 10.99
C PHE A 62 -10.58 11.70 11.38
N ASP A 63 -11.20 12.29 12.40
CA ASP A 63 -12.52 11.89 12.90
C ASP A 63 -13.62 12.05 11.84
N TRP A 64 -13.53 13.09 11.02
CA TRP A 64 -14.47 13.33 9.93
C TRP A 64 -14.34 12.29 8.83
N ILE A 65 -13.11 11.95 8.44
CA ILE A 65 -12.84 10.95 7.41
C ILE A 65 -13.21 9.56 7.89
N ASP A 66 -12.98 9.24 9.16
CA ASP A 66 -13.39 7.97 9.78
C ASP A 66 -14.93 7.80 9.75
N LYS A 67 -15.68 8.86 10.15
CA LYS A 67 -17.15 8.88 10.07
C LYS A 67 -17.65 8.77 8.62
N TRP A 68 -17.01 9.49 7.69
CA TRP A 68 -17.35 9.46 6.27
C TRP A 68 -17.09 8.07 5.66
N LEU A 69 -15.93 7.48 5.96
CA LEU A 69 -15.57 6.12 5.55
C LEU A 69 -16.56 5.10 6.09
N ALA A 70 -16.99 5.21 7.35
CA ALA A 70 -17.99 4.32 7.94
C ALA A 70 -19.34 4.35 7.20
N GLN A 71 -19.71 5.49 6.61
CA GLN A 71 -20.93 5.63 5.82
C GLN A 71 -20.77 5.18 4.36
N HIS A 72 -19.53 5.11 3.86
CA HIS A 72 -19.23 4.82 2.47
C HIS A 72 -19.66 3.40 2.05
N THR A 73 -20.14 3.25 0.81
CA THR A 73 -20.65 1.98 0.27
C THR A 73 -19.62 0.85 0.32
N TYR A 74 -18.34 1.20 0.17
CA TYR A 74 -17.24 0.24 0.34
C TYR A 74 -17.25 -0.39 1.75
N SER A 75 -17.30 0.42 2.80
CA SER A 75 -17.26 -0.07 4.19
C SER A 75 -18.47 -0.92 4.55
N LYS A 76 -19.64 -0.59 3.98
CA LYS A 76 -20.88 -1.35 4.22
C LYS A 76 -20.92 -2.70 3.49
N ASN A 77 -20.43 -2.76 2.25
CA ASN A 77 -20.71 -3.90 1.36
C ASN A 77 -19.46 -4.70 0.95
N ARG A 78 -18.25 -4.15 1.07
CA ARG A 78 -17.02 -4.76 0.52
C ARG A 78 -15.84 -4.81 1.48
N ALA A 79 -15.83 -4.02 2.55
CA ALA A 79 -14.75 -4.07 3.52
C ALA A 79 -14.73 -5.42 4.23
N ARG A 80 -13.56 -6.07 4.22
CA ARG A 80 -13.33 -7.37 4.88
C ARG A 80 -12.86 -7.23 6.33
N SER A 81 -12.24 -6.10 6.66
CA SER A 81 -11.68 -5.81 7.96
C SER A 81 -12.26 -4.49 8.45
N LEU A 82 -12.95 -4.53 9.58
CA LEU A 82 -13.67 -3.40 10.16
C LEU A 82 -13.20 -3.17 11.59
N THR A 83 -13.05 -1.91 11.98
CA THR A 83 -12.87 -1.46 13.34
C THR A 83 -14.16 -0.85 13.84
N VAL A 84 -14.47 -1.15 15.10
CA VAL A 84 -15.67 -0.66 15.77
C VAL A 84 -15.31 0.60 16.54
N LYS A 85 -16.03 1.70 16.28
CA LYS A 85 -15.95 2.94 17.06
C LYS A 85 -17.30 3.22 17.67
N THR A 86 -17.32 3.31 18.99
CA THR A 86 -18.52 3.67 19.76
C THR A 86 -18.55 5.18 19.91
N VAL A 87 -19.54 5.82 19.30
CA VAL A 87 -19.76 7.26 19.43
C VAL A 87 -20.89 7.46 20.44
N THR A 88 -20.55 8.08 21.56
CA THR A 88 -21.51 8.51 22.57
C THR A 88 -22.07 9.88 22.18
N VAL A 89 -23.37 10.07 22.35
CA VAL A 89 -24.01 11.38 22.14
C VAL A 89 -23.57 12.31 23.26
N ASP A 90 -23.02 13.47 22.90
CA ASP A 90 -22.56 14.46 23.87
C ASP A 90 -23.75 15.20 24.50
N TYR A 91 -23.59 15.71 25.72
CA TYR A 91 -24.65 16.38 26.47
C TYR A 91 -25.20 17.62 25.71
N GLY A 92 -24.32 18.34 25.00
CA GLY A 92 -24.70 19.50 24.19
C GLY A 92 -25.55 19.15 22.96
N GLU A 93 -25.27 18.03 22.27
CA GLU A 93 -26.09 17.56 21.14
C GLU A 93 -27.49 17.15 21.61
N ARG A 94 -27.56 16.52 22.79
CA ARG A 94 -28.82 16.14 23.42
C ARG A 94 -29.64 17.32 23.93
N GLN A 95 -28.98 18.41 24.34
CA GLN A 95 -29.67 19.64 24.74
C GLN A 95 -30.31 20.34 23.53
N ALA A 96 -29.68 20.25 22.35
CA ALA A 96 -30.21 20.78 21.10
C ALA A 96 -31.39 19.94 20.55
N ASP A 97 -31.37 18.62 20.74
CA ASP A 97 -32.48 17.73 20.41
C ASP A 97 -32.82 16.80 21.60
N PRO A 98 -33.79 17.17 22.45
CA PRO A 98 -34.19 16.39 23.62
C PRO A 98 -34.80 15.02 23.27
N THR A 99 -35.21 14.83 22.01
CA THR A 99 -35.83 13.58 21.54
C THR A 99 -34.82 12.58 20.99
N MET A 100 -33.55 12.97 20.88
CA MET A 100 -32.47 12.13 20.36
C MET A 100 -32.20 10.93 21.26
N ASP A 101 -32.11 9.74 20.66
CA ASP A 101 -31.80 8.50 21.36
C ASP A 101 -30.42 8.59 22.03
N ALA A 102 -30.39 8.35 23.34
CA ALA A 102 -29.21 8.42 24.20
C ALA A 102 -28.28 7.22 24.07
N ARG A 103 -28.68 6.18 23.32
CA ARG A 103 -27.88 4.97 23.14
C ARG A 103 -26.61 5.27 22.34
N PRO A 104 -25.46 4.68 22.72
CA PRO A 104 -24.23 4.83 21.96
C PRO A 104 -24.41 4.23 20.57
N ARG A 105 -23.97 4.98 19.55
CA ARG A 105 -24.02 4.53 18.16
C ARG A 105 -22.74 3.80 17.81
N ILE A 106 -22.88 2.67 17.16
CA ILE A 106 -21.74 1.87 16.71
C ILE A 106 -21.47 2.21 15.25
N LEU A 107 -20.26 2.69 14.97
CA LEU A 107 -19.76 2.91 13.62
C LEU A 107 -18.74 1.84 13.25
N PHE A 108 -18.86 1.31 12.04
CA PHE A 108 -17.90 0.38 11.47
C PHE A 108 -17.07 1.11 10.42
N SER A 109 -15.81 1.39 10.73
CA SER A 109 -14.86 1.97 9.77
C SER A 109 -13.83 0.93 9.32
N PRO A 110 -13.15 1.13 8.18
CA PRO A 110 -12.12 0.20 7.72
C PRO A 110 -11.01 0.00 8.78
N ALA A 111 -10.63 -1.24 9.04
CA ALA A 111 -9.59 -1.56 10.02
C ALA A 111 -8.19 -1.08 9.58
N PRO A 112 -7.17 -1.13 10.45
CA PRO A 112 -5.79 -0.90 10.03
C PRO A 112 -5.37 -1.85 8.90
N GLY A 113 -4.77 -1.30 7.83
CA GLY A 113 -4.40 -2.01 6.62
C GLY A 113 -4.57 -1.20 5.34
N GLU A 114 -4.35 -1.85 4.21
CA GLU A 114 -4.53 -1.28 2.87
C GLU A 114 -5.93 -1.58 2.33
N HIS A 115 -6.63 -0.53 1.91
CA HIS A 115 -7.99 -0.59 1.38
C HIS A 115 -8.05 0.12 0.04
N ILE A 116 -8.52 -0.60 -0.99
CA ILE A 116 -8.68 -0.05 -2.34
C ILE A 116 -10.16 0.03 -2.66
N PHE A 117 -10.62 1.21 -3.05
CA PHE A 117 -12.00 1.43 -3.46
C PHE A 117 -12.13 2.53 -4.51
N PHE A 118 -13.30 2.62 -5.11
CA PHE A 118 -13.63 3.67 -6.08
C PHE A 118 -14.48 4.74 -5.44
N TYR A 119 -14.11 6.01 -5.63
CA TYR A 119 -14.91 7.16 -5.22
C TYR A 119 -15.05 8.14 -6.38
N ARG A 120 -16.30 8.42 -6.79
CA ARG A 120 -16.63 9.34 -7.91
C ARG A 120 -15.82 9.05 -9.19
N GLY A 121 -15.66 7.77 -9.53
CA GLY A 121 -14.92 7.33 -10.72
C GLY A 121 -13.39 7.37 -10.60
N ARG A 122 -12.84 7.71 -9.42
CA ARG A 122 -11.41 7.71 -9.13
C ARG A 122 -11.06 6.55 -8.21
N LEU A 123 -9.94 5.88 -8.48
CA LEU A 123 -9.38 4.87 -7.59
C LEU A 123 -8.76 5.59 -6.37
N VAL A 124 -9.14 5.17 -5.18
CA VAL A 124 -8.58 5.65 -3.91
C VAL A 124 -7.93 4.45 -3.22
N ILE A 125 -6.67 4.64 -2.85
CA ILE A 125 -5.91 3.70 -2.03
C ILE A 125 -5.79 4.35 -0.66
N LEU A 126 -6.40 3.73 0.34
CA LEU A 126 -6.36 4.15 1.73
C LEU A 126 -5.42 3.21 2.47
N ASN A 127 -4.35 3.75 3.04
CA ASN A 127 -3.52 3.04 4.00
C ASN A 127 -3.83 3.56 5.40
N ARG A 128 -4.24 2.68 6.31
CA ARG A 128 -4.46 3.02 7.71
C ARG A 128 -3.43 2.29 8.56
N GLU A 129 -2.48 3.04 9.10
CA GLU A 129 -1.46 2.51 9.99
C GLU A 129 -1.84 2.77 11.45
N ARG A 130 -1.52 1.81 12.32
CA ARG A 130 -1.57 2.01 13.76
C ARG A 130 -0.14 2.07 14.26
N PRO A 131 0.26 3.11 15.00
CA PRO A 131 1.57 3.13 15.64
C PRO A 131 1.74 1.86 16.46
N LYS A 132 2.84 1.13 16.24
CA LYS A 132 3.23 0.07 17.17
C LYS A 132 3.65 0.76 18.46
N LEU A 133 3.06 0.33 19.58
CA LEU A 133 3.52 0.75 20.90
C LEU A 133 4.88 0.09 21.12
N ASP A 134 5.97 0.79 20.81
CA ASP A 134 7.35 0.35 21.06
C ASP A 134 7.72 0.48 22.56
N GLY A 135 6.88 -0.10 23.44
CA GLY A 135 6.90 0.15 24.87
C GLY A 135 6.61 -1.06 25.75
N ALA A 136 7.09 -2.25 25.37
CA ALA A 136 7.24 -3.38 26.29
C ALA A 136 8.71 -3.81 26.30
N GLN A 137 9.53 -3.03 27.00
CA GLN A 137 10.81 -3.44 27.59
C GLN A 137 10.81 -3.00 29.06
#